data_AF-A0A9E4VWF8-F1
#
_entry.id   AF-A0A9E4VWF8-F1
#
_cell.length_a   1.000
_cell.length_b   1.000
_cell.length_c   1.000
_cell.angle_alpha   90.00
_cell.angle_beta   90.00
_cell.angle_gamma   90.00
#
_symmetry.space_group_name_H-M   'P 1'
#
loop_
_entity.id
_entity.type
_entity.pdbx_description
1 polymer ?
#
loop_
_entity_poly.entity_id
_entity_poly.type
_entity_poly.pdbx_seq_one_letter_code
_entity_poly.pdbx_strand_id
1 'polypeptide(L)'
;MALALSSINVLISAVFTAVVFRQWIQRRKLQQLLWSFALLVWTIAVAAELSATIQGEWTAFTYRIYYAFGALMVAPWLGAGSLFLIASRRLAKGSAIFVAALSLVGVILIAVSSVDASRLTFTDSLGFVEVKIFPLIPVRLLIIIGNALGSLAFVGSA
;
A
#
# COMPACT_ATOMS: atom_id res chain seq x y z
N MET A 1 -21.79 6.22 8.98
CA MET A 1 -21.07 6.85 7.84
C MET A 1 -19.81 6.07 7.48
N ALA A 2 -18.85 5.91 8.41
CA ALA A 2 -17.58 5.20 8.18
C ALA A 2 -17.73 3.82 7.50
N LEU A 3 -18.62 2.96 8.03
CA LEU A 3 -18.84 1.62 7.46
C LEU A 3 -19.22 1.65 5.97
N ALA A 4 -20.09 2.58 5.57
CA ALA A 4 -20.52 2.71 4.18
C ALA A 4 -19.34 3.16 3.28
N LEU A 5 -18.55 4.12 3.75
CA LEU A 5 -17.38 4.62 3.04
C LEU A 5 -16.31 3.54 2.87
N SER A 6 -15.95 2.82 3.93
CA SER A 6 -14.95 1.75 3.86
C SER A 6 -15.43 0.58 2.99
N SER A 7 -16.73 0.25 3.03
CA SER A 7 -17.33 -0.78 2.15
C SER A 7 -17.24 -0.39 0.68
N ILE A 8 -17.58 0.87 0.35
CA ILE A 8 -17.47 1.41 -1.01
C ILE A 8 -16.01 1.44 -1.46
N ASN A 9 -15.08 1.83 -0.57
CA ASN A 9 -13.65 1.88 -0.87
C ASN A 9 -13.10 0.50 -1.24
N VAL A 10 -13.44 -0.55 -0.45
CA VAL A 10 -13.07 -1.94 -0.76
C VAL A 10 -13.65 -2.37 -2.09
N LEU A 11 -14.94 -2.12 -2.34
CA LEU A 11 -15.61 -2.52 -3.57
C LEU A 11 -14.95 -1.88 -4.81
N ILE A 12 -14.76 -0.56 -4.78
CA ILE A 12 -14.15 0.18 -5.89
C ILE A 12 -12.72 -0.32 -6.11
N SER A 13 -11.92 -0.43 -5.05
CA SER A 13 -10.53 -0.90 -5.12
C SER A 13 -10.43 -2.30 -5.71
N ALA A 14 -11.31 -3.22 -5.30
CA ALA A 14 -11.37 -4.57 -5.84
C ALA A 14 -11.76 -4.59 -7.32
N VAL A 15 -12.74 -3.78 -7.72
CA VAL A 15 -13.15 -3.65 -9.14
C VAL A 15 -12.00 -3.13 -9.99
N PHE A 16 -11.32 -2.06 -9.58
CA PHE A 16 -10.18 -1.52 -10.30
C PHE A 16 -9.03 -2.54 -10.39
N THR A 17 -8.75 -3.26 -9.29
CA THR A 17 -7.78 -4.35 -9.28
C THR A 17 -8.13 -5.40 -10.34
N ALA A 18 -9.36 -5.89 -10.36
CA ALA A 18 -9.82 -6.90 -11.32
C ALA A 18 -9.76 -6.40 -12.78
N VAL A 19 -10.15 -5.14 -13.02
CA VAL A 19 -10.10 -4.53 -14.35
C VAL A 19 -8.67 -4.44 -14.87
N VAL A 20 -7.72 -3.92 -14.08
CA VAL A 20 -6.32 -3.79 -14.50
C VAL A 20 -5.65 -5.15 -14.61
N PHE A 21 -5.97 -6.10 -13.73
CA PHE A 21 -5.51 -7.48 -13.83
C PHE A 21 -5.97 -8.15 -15.12
N ARG A 22 -7.24 -7.99 -15.49
CA ARG A 22 -7.79 -8.50 -16.76
C ARG A 22 -7.06 -7.92 -17.96
N GLN A 23 -6.73 -6.63 -17.93
CA GLN A 23 -5.93 -6.02 -19.00
C GLN A 23 -4.54 -6.65 -19.10
N TRP A 24 -3.90 -6.96 -17.97
CA TRP A 24 -2.64 -7.68 -17.96
C TRP A 24 -2.78 -9.08 -18.57
N ILE A 25 -3.82 -9.85 -18.24
CA ILE A 25 -4.05 -11.18 -18.84
C ILE A 25 -4.12 -11.08 -20.37
N GLN A 26 -4.79 -10.04 -20.89
CA GLN A 26 -4.99 -9.83 -22.33
C GLN A 26 -3.73 -9.36 -23.06
N ARG A 27 -2.92 -8.49 -22.44
CA ARG A 27 -1.78 -7.81 -23.12
C ARG A 27 -0.40 -8.25 -22.63
N ARG A 28 -0.33 -8.91 -21.48
CA ARG A 28 0.88 -9.40 -20.80
C ARG A 28 1.98 -8.35 -20.60
N LYS A 29 1.62 -7.07 -20.49
CA LYS A 29 2.57 -5.98 -20.22
C LYS A 29 2.94 -5.92 -18.74
N LEU A 30 4.24 -5.93 -18.42
CA LEU A 30 4.74 -5.93 -17.02
C LEU A 30 4.23 -4.73 -16.20
N GLN A 31 4.14 -3.55 -16.80
CA GLN A 31 3.54 -2.38 -16.19
C GLN A 31 2.14 -2.65 -15.63
N GLN A 32 1.27 -3.30 -16.40
CA GLN A 32 -0.10 -3.60 -15.97
C GLN A 32 -0.13 -4.62 -14.84
N LEU A 33 0.82 -5.56 -14.80
CA LEU A 33 0.97 -6.48 -13.68
C LEU A 33 1.35 -5.73 -12.40
N LEU A 34 2.34 -4.82 -12.49
CA LEU A 34 2.79 -4.04 -11.33
C LEU A 34 1.71 -3.08 -10.82
N TRP A 35 0.98 -2.43 -11.73
CA TRP A 35 -0.17 -1.60 -11.36
C TRP A 35 -1.30 -2.42 -10.75
N SER A 36 -1.61 -3.59 -11.32
CA SER A 36 -2.59 -4.51 -10.74
C SER A 36 -2.17 -4.96 -9.34
N PHE A 37 -0.88 -5.22 -9.12
CA PHE A 37 -0.35 -5.58 -7.81
C PHE A 37 -0.48 -4.41 -6.81
N ALA A 38 -0.16 -3.19 -7.23
CA ALA A 38 -0.33 -1.99 -6.41
C ALA A 38 -1.80 -1.77 -5.99
N LEU A 39 -2.75 -2.01 -6.90
CA LEU A 39 -4.18 -1.93 -6.60
C LEU A 39 -4.63 -3.08 -5.68
N LEU A 40 -4.07 -4.28 -5.86
CA LEU A 40 -4.34 -5.42 -4.98
C LEU A 40 -3.89 -5.13 -3.55
N VAL A 41 -2.67 -4.64 -3.34
CA VAL A 41 -2.20 -4.30 -1.99
C VAL A 41 -3.03 -3.17 -1.38
N TRP A 42 -3.42 -2.16 -2.16
CA TRP A 42 -4.37 -1.15 -1.68
C TRP A 42 -5.70 -1.78 -1.24
N THR A 43 -6.27 -2.69 -2.04
CA THR A 43 -7.50 -3.42 -1.72
C THR A 43 -7.38 -4.20 -0.41
N ILE A 44 -6.24 -4.84 -0.16
CA ILE A 44 -5.96 -5.54 1.11
C ILE A 44 -5.90 -4.55 2.28
N ALA A 45 -5.28 -3.39 2.09
CA ALA A 45 -5.19 -2.36 3.13
C ALA A 45 -6.57 -1.85 3.53
N VAL A 46 -7.41 -1.46 2.56
CA VAL A 46 -8.76 -0.94 2.84
C VAL A 46 -9.72 -2.04 3.32
N ALA A 47 -9.45 -3.31 3.01
CA ALA A 47 -10.17 -4.44 3.62
C ALA A 47 -9.83 -4.60 5.11
N ALA A 48 -8.57 -4.35 5.50
CA ALA A 48 -8.18 -4.33 6.91
C ALA A 48 -8.80 -3.14 7.66
N GLU A 49 -8.89 -1.98 7.01
CA GLU A 49 -9.65 -0.82 7.50
C GLU A 49 -11.12 -1.18 7.73
N LEU A 50 -11.81 -1.72 6.72
CA LEU A 50 -13.20 -2.15 6.85
C LEU A 50 -13.38 -3.17 7.98
N SER A 51 -12.45 -4.10 8.13
CA SER A 51 -12.46 -5.08 9.22
C SER A 51 -12.38 -4.42 10.60
N ALA A 52 -11.54 -3.40 10.76
CA ALA A 52 -11.47 -2.59 11.98
C ALA A 52 -12.76 -1.78 12.20
N THR A 53 -13.33 -1.20 11.14
CA THR A 53 -14.61 -0.47 11.22
C THR A 53 -15.77 -1.36 11.66
N ILE A 54 -15.83 -2.60 11.17
CA ILE A 54 -16.86 -3.58 11.57
C ILE A 54 -16.69 -3.99 13.03
N GLN A 55 -15.45 -4.18 13.48
CA GLN A 55 -15.13 -4.53 14.87
C GLN A 55 -15.30 -3.35 15.84
N GLY A 56 -15.32 -2.11 15.32
CA GLY A 56 -15.33 -0.89 16.13
C GLY A 56 -13.97 -0.55 16.73
N GLU A 57 -12.93 -1.32 16.43
CA GLU A 57 -11.59 -1.13 16.97
C GLU A 57 -10.49 -1.62 16.02
N TRP A 58 -9.31 -1.04 16.15
CA TRP A 58 -8.10 -1.51 15.49
C TRP A 58 -7.36 -2.51 16.37
N THR A 59 -7.09 -3.70 15.82
CA THR A 59 -6.15 -4.63 16.42
C THR A 59 -4.74 -4.34 15.90
N ALA A 60 -3.70 -4.78 16.63
CA ALA A 60 -2.33 -4.71 16.13
C ALA A 60 -2.17 -5.43 14.78
N PHE A 61 -2.93 -6.50 14.54
CA PHE A 61 -2.89 -7.26 13.31
C PHE A 61 -3.50 -6.49 12.13
N THR A 62 -4.73 -6.00 12.26
CA THR A 62 -5.40 -5.23 11.18
C THR A 62 -4.64 -3.94 10.88
N TYR A 63 -4.09 -3.28 11.91
CA TYR A 63 -3.25 -2.10 11.73
C TYR A 63 -1.95 -2.40 11.00
N ARG A 64 -1.26 -3.52 11.31
CA ARG A 64 -0.05 -3.95 10.58
C ARG A 64 -0.35 -4.22 9.10
N ILE A 65 -1.46 -4.87 8.79
CA ILE A 65 -1.89 -5.09 7.40
C ILE A 65 -2.13 -3.75 6.70
N TYR A 66 -2.99 -2.90 7.28
CA TYR A 66 -3.28 -1.58 6.71
C TYR A 66 -2.00 -0.78 6.44
N TYR A 67 -1.07 -0.76 7.40
CA TYR A 67 0.15 0.02 7.30
C TYR A 67 1.16 -0.57 6.28
N ALA A 68 1.32 -1.90 6.25
CA ALA A 68 2.24 -2.56 5.32
C ALA A 68 1.74 -2.48 3.87
N PHE A 69 0.45 -2.71 3.65
CA PHE A 69 -0.09 -2.75 2.30
C PHE A 69 -0.48 -1.35 1.78
N GLY A 70 -1.00 -0.48 2.64
CA GLY A 70 -1.48 0.86 2.27
C GLY A 70 -0.41 1.93 2.33
N ALA A 71 0.30 2.05 3.46
CA ALA A 71 1.28 3.12 3.66
C ALA A 71 2.62 2.82 2.99
N LEU A 72 3.08 1.57 3.03
CA LEU A 72 4.42 1.18 2.55
C LEU A 72 4.46 0.84 1.06
N MET A 73 3.50 0.07 0.53
CA MET A 73 3.66 -0.60 -0.77
C MET A 73 3.10 0.17 -1.98
N VAL A 74 2.00 0.91 -1.82
CA VAL A 74 1.21 1.39 -2.97
C VAL A 74 2.01 2.28 -3.92
N ALA A 75 2.53 3.43 -3.45
CA ALA A 75 3.22 4.37 -4.33
C ALA A 75 4.50 3.79 -4.94
N PRO A 76 5.36 3.06 -4.21
CA PRO A 76 6.51 2.37 -4.80
C PRO A 76 6.15 1.46 -5.97
N TRP A 77 5.12 0.61 -5.83
CA TRP A 77 4.74 -0.33 -6.87
C TRP A 77 4.09 0.37 -8.08
N LEU A 78 3.29 1.43 -7.85
CA LEU A 78 2.78 2.27 -8.93
C LEU A 78 3.92 2.95 -9.70
N GLY A 79 4.89 3.53 -9.01
CA GLY A 79 6.07 4.16 -9.61
C GLY A 79 6.91 3.16 -10.41
N ALA A 80 7.18 1.98 -9.84
CA ALA A 80 7.92 0.91 -10.52
C ALA A 80 7.22 0.45 -11.81
N GLY A 81 5.89 0.31 -11.77
CA GLY A 81 5.08 0.01 -12.96
C GLY A 81 5.22 1.07 -14.04
N SER A 82 5.21 2.34 -13.65
CA SER A 82 5.21 3.46 -14.59
C SER A 82 6.57 3.71 -15.23
N LEU A 83 7.67 3.36 -14.56
CA LEU A 83 9.00 3.37 -15.18
C LEU A 83 9.12 2.42 -16.38
N PHE A 84 8.28 1.39 -16.50
CA PHE A 84 8.24 0.56 -17.70
C PHE A 84 7.69 1.29 -18.95
N LEU A 85 7.08 2.47 -18.80
CA LEU A 85 6.67 3.32 -19.92
C LEU A 85 7.80 4.21 -20.43
N ILE A 86 8.51 4.86 -19.51
CA ILE A 86 9.38 6.01 -19.84
C ILE A 86 10.87 5.72 -19.71
N ALA A 87 11.25 4.72 -18.91
CA ALA A 87 12.66 4.46 -18.57
C ALA A 87 13.26 3.32 -19.39
N SER A 88 14.59 3.22 -19.34
CA SER A 88 15.29 2.06 -19.89
C SER A 88 14.85 0.76 -19.20
N ARG A 89 14.83 -0.35 -19.94
CA ARG A 89 14.47 -1.68 -19.40
C ARG A 89 15.29 -2.06 -18.16
N ARG A 90 16.56 -1.64 -18.10
CA ARG A 90 17.45 -1.88 -16.95
C ARG A 90 16.99 -1.12 -15.72
N LEU A 91 16.66 0.17 -15.87
CA LEU A 91 16.19 1.00 -14.76
C LEU A 91 14.82 0.53 -14.26
N ALA A 92 13.88 0.25 -15.17
CA ALA A 92 12.55 -0.25 -14.81
C ALA A 92 12.63 -1.58 -14.04
N LYS A 93 13.41 -2.56 -14.52
CA LYS A 93 13.64 -3.83 -13.80
C LYS A 93 14.33 -3.63 -12.46
N GLY A 94 15.38 -2.80 -12.41
CA GLY A 94 16.08 -2.47 -11.17
C GLY A 94 15.16 -1.85 -10.13
N SER A 95 14.28 -0.94 -10.55
CA SER A 95 13.28 -0.32 -9.67
C SER A 95 12.29 -1.34 -9.10
N ALA A 96 11.79 -2.28 -9.92
CA ALA A 96 10.87 -3.32 -9.46
C ALA A 96 11.52 -4.26 -8.44
N ILE A 97 12.79 -4.64 -8.66
CA ILE A 97 13.57 -5.46 -7.70
C ILE A 97 13.80 -4.69 -6.41
N PHE A 98 14.19 -3.41 -6.50
CA PHE A 98 14.37 -2.55 -5.33
C PHE A 98 13.08 -2.41 -4.53
N VAL A 99 11.96 -2.15 -5.18
CA VAL A 99 10.64 -2.04 -4.53
C VAL A 99 10.22 -3.36 -3.89
N ALA A 100 10.51 -4.51 -4.52
CA ALA A 100 10.26 -5.82 -3.94
C ALA A 100 11.08 -6.05 -2.65
N ALA A 101 12.38 -5.72 -2.67
CA ALA A 101 13.25 -5.82 -1.50
C ALA A 101 12.82 -4.86 -0.38
N LEU A 102 12.51 -3.61 -0.72
CA LEU A 102 11.99 -2.59 0.20
C LEU A 102 10.68 -3.05 0.85
N SER A 103 9.79 -3.65 0.06
CA SER A 103 8.52 -4.22 0.53
C SER A 103 8.75 -5.35 1.53
N LEU A 104 9.65 -6.30 1.21
CA LEU A 104 9.96 -7.43 2.10
C LEU A 104 10.55 -6.94 3.43
N VAL A 105 11.57 -6.07 3.37
CA VAL A 105 12.19 -5.49 4.56
C VAL A 105 11.17 -4.70 5.39
N GLY A 106 10.37 -3.85 4.75
CA GLY A 106 9.35 -3.06 5.41
C GLY A 106 8.28 -3.92 6.10
N VAL A 107 7.79 -4.98 5.46
CA VAL A 107 6.84 -5.94 6.06
C VAL A 107 7.44 -6.61 7.28
N ILE A 108 8.70 -7.08 7.21
CA ILE A 108 9.39 -7.69 8.35
C ILE A 108 9.49 -6.69 9.51
N LEU A 109 9.96 -5.47 9.24
CA LEU A 109 10.10 -4.43 10.25
C LEU A 109 8.76 -4.07 10.92
N ILE A 110 7.68 -3.97 10.15
CA ILE A 110 6.33 -3.74 10.65
C ILE A 110 5.83 -4.91 11.52
N ALA A 111 6.11 -6.15 11.10
CA ALA A 111 5.68 -7.35 11.79
C ALA A 111 6.36 -7.52 13.15
N VAL A 112 7.66 -7.23 13.24
CA VAL A 112 8.45 -7.38 14.48
C VAL A 112 8.38 -6.16 15.41
N SER A 113 7.94 -5.00 14.91
CA SER A 113 7.79 -3.79 15.73
C SER A 113 6.71 -3.98 16.80
N SER A 114 6.99 -3.50 18.01
CA SER A 114 6.00 -3.44 19.08
C SER A 114 4.87 -2.46 18.72
N VAL A 115 3.64 -2.86 19.00
CA VAL A 115 2.44 -2.05 18.79
C VAL A 115 1.74 -1.92 20.13
N ASP A 116 1.66 -0.70 20.65
CA ASP A 116 0.86 -0.38 21.83
C ASP A 116 -0.61 -0.26 21.42
N ALA A 117 -1.41 -1.27 21.79
CA ALA A 117 -2.82 -1.35 21.44
C ALA A 117 -3.63 -0.19 22.01
N SER A 118 -3.25 0.39 23.15
CA SER A 118 -3.95 1.55 23.73
C SER A 118 -3.90 2.75 22.79
N ARG A 119 -2.81 2.89 22.03
CA ARG A 119 -2.62 3.99 21.08
C ARG A 119 -3.45 3.85 19.81
N LEU A 120 -3.95 2.67 19.51
CA LEU A 120 -4.83 2.43 18.36
C LEU A 120 -6.25 2.96 18.57
N THR A 121 -6.62 3.31 19.82
CA THR A 121 -7.92 3.89 20.15
C THR A 121 -8.05 5.37 19.77
N PHE A 122 -6.92 6.07 19.59
CA PHE A 122 -6.90 7.46 19.16
C PHE A 122 -7.18 7.55 17.66
N THR A 123 -8.47 7.65 17.34
CA THR A 123 -8.98 7.67 15.98
C THR A 123 -9.74 8.96 15.68
N ASP A 124 -9.74 9.35 14.41
CA ASP A 124 -10.53 10.48 13.90
C ASP A 124 -12.03 10.14 13.83
N SER A 125 -12.85 11.09 13.35
CA SER A 125 -14.30 10.89 13.17
C SER A 125 -14.69 9.78 12.18
N LEU A 126 -13.76 9.32 11.34
CA LEU A 126 -13.95 8.24 10.37
C LEU A 126 -13.35 6.91 10.85
N GLY A 127 -12.65 6.90 11.98
CA GLY A 127 -12.02 5.72 12.56
C GLY A 127 -10.56 5.52 12.15
N PHE A 128 -9.88 6.49 11.52
CA PHE A 128 -8.46 6.37 11.18
C PHE A 128 -7.57 6.72 12.39
N VAL A 129 -6.54 5.90 12.65
CA VAL A 129 -5.57 6.16 13.73
C VAL A 129 -4.78 7.43 13.45
N GLU A 130 -4.87 8.44 14.33
CA GLU A 130 -4.24 9.75 14.14
C GLU A 130 -2.82 9.85 14.71
N VAL A 131 -2.45 8.91 15.58
CA VAL A 131 -1.16 8.93 16.27
C VAL A 131 -0.12 8.05 15.57
N LYS A 132 1.15 8.47 15.66
CA LYS A 132 2.29 7.70 15.12
C LYS A 132 2.53 6.44 15.96
N ILE A 133 2.17 5.28 15.42
CA ILE A 133 2.37 3.97 16.07
C ILE A 133 3.80 3.45 15.90
N PHE A 134 4.30 3.38 14.66
CA PHE A 134 5.63 2.86 14.37
C PHE A 134 6.73 3.92 14.58
N PRO A 135 7.96 3.51 14.95
CA PRO A 135 9.07 4.43 15.15
C PRO A 135 9.48 5.11 13.84
N LEU A 136 10.11 6.29 13.96
CA LEU A 136 10.62 7.01 12.79
C LEU A 136 11.64 6.15 12.03
N ILE A 137 12.61 5.60 12.76
CA ILE A 137 13.63 4.69 12.23
C ILE A 137 13.40 3.32 12.87
N PRO A 138 13.43 2.21 12.11
CA PRO A 138 13.64 2.13 10.66
C PRO A 138 12.35 2.21 9.82
N VAL A 139 11.16 2.01 10.43
CA VAL A 139 9.91 1.76 9.70
C VAL A 139 9.45 2.95 8.87
N ARG A 140 9.21 4.10 9.51
CA ARG A 140 8.60 5.24 8.80
C ARG A 140 9.55 5.89 7.81
N LEU A 141 10.86 5.88 8.07
CA LEU A 141 11.87 6.38 7.15
C LEU A 141 11.86 5.59 5.83
N LEU A 142 11.78 4.26 5.89
CA LEU A 142 11.70 3.40 4.71
C LEU A 142 10.44 3.69 3.89
N ILE A 143 9.31 3.92 4.56
CA ILE A 143 8.04 4.32 3.93
C ILE A 143 8.15 5.68 3.26
N ILE A 144 8.76 6.68 3.93
CA ILE A 144 8.96 8.02 3.37
C ILE A 144 9.81 7.94 2.11
N ILE A 145 10.95 7.23 2.16
CA ILE A 145 11.84 7.06 1.01
C ILE A 145 11.12 6.33 -0.13
N GLY A 146 10.44 5.23 0.17
CA GLY A 146 9.68 4.47 -0.81
C GLY A 146 8.62 5.33 -1.51
N ASN A 147 7.79 6.03 -0.73
CA ASN A 147 6.72 6.86 -1.26
C ASN A 147 7.26 8.06 -2.05
N ALA A 148 8.35 8.70 -1.61
CA ALA A 148 8.96 9.80 -2.35
C ALA A 148 9.46 9.34 -3.73
N LEU A 149 10.23 8.26 -3.78
CA LEU A 149 10.75 7.71 -5.03
C LEU A 149 9.62 7.18 -5.93
N GLY A 150 8.65 6.48 -5.35
CA GLY A 150 7.48 5.96 -6.07
C GLY A 150 6.63 7.07 -6.67
N SER A 151 6.36 8.14 -5.91
CA SER A 151 5.58 9.28 -6.38
C SER A 151 6.30 10.05 -7.48
N LEU A 152 7.60 10.30 -7.34
CA LEU A 152 8.40 10.94 -8.38
C LEU A 152 8.37 10.14 -9.68
N ALA A 153 8.52 8.82 -9.60
CA ALA A 153 8.48 7.93 -10.76
C ALA A 153 7.07 7.86 -11.39
N PHE A 154 6.02 7.90 -10.58
CA PHE A 154 4.64 7.88 -11.06
C PHE A 154 4.25 9.20 -11.75
N VAL A 155 4.41 10.33 -11.06
CA VAL A 155 4.05 11.66 -11.58
C VAL A 155 4.92 12.02 -12.78
N GLY A 156 6.23 11.72 -12.75
CA GLY A 156 7.14 12.00 -13.86
C GLY A 156 6.87 11.17 -15.13
N SER A 157 5.91 10.25 -15.10
CA SER A 157 5.52 9.41 -16.24
C SER A 157 4.12 9.70 -16.79
N ALA A 158 3.38 10.60 -16.16
CA ALA A 158 2.07 11.09 -16.58
C ALA A 158 2.21 12.30 -17.50
#